data_AF-A0A2X3D375-F1
#
_entry.id   AF-A0A2X3D375-F1
#
_cell.length_a   1.000
_cell.length_b   1.000
_cell.length_c   1.000
_cell.angle_alpha   90.00
_cell.angle_beta   90.00
_cell.angle_gamma   90.00
#
_symmetry.space_group_name_H-M   'P 1'
#
loop_
_entity.id
_entity.type
_entity.pdbx_description
1 polymer ?
#
loop_
_entity_poly.entity_id
_entity_poly.type
_entity_poly.pdbx_seq_one_letter_code
_entity_poly.pdbx_strand_id
1 'polypeptide(L)'
;MLVSHLGRSFRQGRHILRVLYYRPMKNLLPGSALRRSETHIARQIFSALTRVNEENGELEADIAHHWQQLTPTHWRFFLRPGIHFHHGRELEMADVIASLQRSNALPLYSHIERIESPTAWTLDIHLRQPDRWLPWLLGQVPAMVLPQEWQTMNHFSSMPVGTGPYAVVA
;
A
#
# COMPACT_ATOMS: atom_id res chain seq x y z
N MET A 1 -16.95 12.02 -30.96
CA MET A 1 -17.15 10.64 -30.47
C MET A 1 -16.31 10.44 -29.22
N LEU A 2 -16.89 10.14 -28.04
CA LEU A 2 -16.12 9.93 -26.79
C LEU A 2 -15.03 8.85 -26.94
N VAL A 3 -15.26 7.85 -27.78
CA VAL A 3 -14.32 6.78 -28.12
C VAL A 3 -13.02 7.31 -28.74
N SER A 4 -13.04 8.43 -29.47
CA SER A 4 -11.84 8.98 -30.13
C SER A 4 -10.80 9.54 -29.16
N HIS A 5 -11.13 9.63 -27.87
CA HIS A 5 -10.24 10.13 -26.82
C HIS A 5 -9.73 9.00 -25.90
N LEU A 6 -10.18 7.76 -26.12
CA LEU A 6 -9.80 6.61 -25.31
C LEU A 6 -8.38 6.11 -25.61
N GLY A 7 -7.82 5.38 -24.65
CA GLY A 7 -6.54 4.70 -24.83
C GLY A 7 -5.35 5.61 -24.57
N ARG A 8 -4.19 5.16 -25.06
CA ARG A 8 -2.91 5.85 -24.85
C ARG A 8 -2.80 7.03 -25.82
N SER A 9 -2.50 8.20 -25.28
CA SER A 9 -2.14 9.39 -26.06
C SER A 9 -0.87 10.02 -25.48
N PHE A 10 -0.17 10.81 -26.29
CA PHE A 10 0.97 11.60 -25.86
C PHE A 10 0.63 13.08 -26.03
N ARG A 11 0.72 13.86 -24.95
CA ARG A 11 0.40 15.29 -24.98
C ARG A 11 1.31 16.04 -24.00
N GLN A 12 1.90 17.14 -24.45
CA GLN A 12 2.78 18.00 -23.62
C GLN A 12 3.87 17.20 -22.87
N GLY A 13 4.53 16.26 -23.56
CA GLY A 13 5.59 15.45 -22.95
C GLY A 13 5.12 14.33 -22.03
N ARG A 14 3.80 14.13 -21.87
CA ARG A 14 3.23 13.14 -20.94
C ARG A 14 2.51 12.02 -21.68
N HIS A 15 2.69 10.79 -21.23
CA HIS A 15 1.83 9.67 -21.59
C HIS A 15 0.53 9.77 -20.79
N ILE A 16 -0.60 9.80 -21.50
CA ILE A 16 -1.94 9.89 -20.90
C ILE A 16 -2.72 8.66 -21.32
N LEU A 17 -3.13 7.85 -20.34
CA LEU A 17 -4.09 6.76 -20.52
C LEU A 17 -5.47 7.25 -20.11
N ARG A 18 -6.43 7.25 -21.04
CA ARG A 18 -7.83 7.56 -20.73
C ARG A 18 -8.67 6.29 -20.71
N VAL A 19 -9.28 6.03 -19.57
CA VAL A 19 -10.20 4.91 -19.34
C VAL A 19 -11.58 5.49 -19.03
N LEU A 20 -12.60 5.09 -19.78
CA LEU A 20 -13.98 5.43 -19.44
C LEU A 20 -14.38 4.62 -18.21
N TYR A 21 -14.88 5.32 -17.21
CA TYR A 21 -15.43 4.70 -16.01
C TYR A 21 -16.80 5.29 -15.72
N TYR A 22 -17.81 4.43 -15.57
CA TYR A 22 -19.22 4.83 -15.59
C TYR A 22 -19.73 5.38 -14.24
N ARG A 23 -18.90 5.38 -13.20
CA ARG A 23 -19.26 5.82 -11.84
C ARG A 23 -18.12 6.64 -11.22
N PRO A 24 -18.41 7.60 -10.34
CA PRO A 24 -17.36 8.26 -9.57
C PRO A 24 -16.73 7.29 -8.56
N MET A 25 -15.41 7.34 -8.42
CA MET A 25 -14.68 6.63 -7.35
C MET A 25 -14.56 7.55 -6.12
N LYS A 26 -15.45 7.37 -5.15
CA LYS A 26 -15.50 8.20 -3.93
C LYS A 26 -14.69 7.64 -2.77
N ASN A 27 -14.27 6.39 -2.85
CA ASN A 27 -13.56 5.70 -1.77
C ASN A 27 -12.41 4.88 -2.34
N LEU A 28 -11.20 5.25 -1.95
CA LEU A 28 -9.93 4.60 -2.28
C LEU A 28 -9.15 4.26 -1.00
N LEU A 29 -9.76 4.42 0.19
CA LEU A 29 -9.11 4.22 1.48
C LEU A 29 -8.79 2.72 1.71
N PRO A 30 -7.51 2.34 1.84
CA PRO A 30 -7.10 0.99 2.23
C PRO A 30 -7.73 0.55 3.57
N GLY A 31 -8.18 -0.70 3.62
CA GLY A 31 -8.85 -1.29 4.79
C GLY A 31 -10.36 -1.02 4.88
N SER A 32 -10.91 -0.21 3.96
CA SER A 32 -12.37 -0.07 3.79
C SER A 32 -12.94 -1.09 2.78
N ALA A 33 -14.27 -1.12 2.63
CA ALA A 33 -14.94 -1.97 1.65
C ALA A 33 -14.76 -1.44 0.21
N LEU A 34 -13.65 -1.81 -0.43
CA LEU A 34 -13.32 -1.47 -1.82
C LEU A 34 -13.86 -2.52 -2.80
N ARG A 35 -14.27 -2.11 -4.00
CA ARG A 35 -14.55 -3.05 -5.10
C ARG A 35 -13.26 -3.25 -5.91
N ARG A 36 -13.30 -4.22 -6.83
CA ARG A 36 -12.14 -4.58 -7.66
C ARG A 36 -11.49 -3.39 -8.36
N SER A 37 -12.28 -2.45 -8.87
CA SER A 37 -11.76 -1.23 -9.52
C SER A 37 -11.04 -0.32 -8.53
N GLU A 38 -11.65 -0.04 -7.37
CA GLU A 38 -11.02 0.76 -6.33
C GLU A 38 -9.77 0.08 -5.76
N THR A 39 -9.77 -1.24 -5.58
CA THR A 39 -8.58 -2.03 -5.21
C THR A 39 -7.46 -1.87 -6.23
N HIS A 40 -7.79 -1.95 -7.53
CA HIS A 40 -6.80 -1.79 -8.60
C HIS A 40 -6.21 -0.38 -8.60
N ILE A 41 -7.03 0.66 -8.41
CA ILE A 41 -6.55 2.05 -8.32
C ILE A 41 -5.73 2.29 -7.04
N ALA A 42 -6.15 1.73 -5.89
CA ALA A 42 -5.40 1.84 -4.64
C ALA A 42 -3.97 1.28 -4.78
N ARG A 43 -3.78 0.16 -5.51
CA ARG A 43 -2.45 -0.40 -5.83
C ARG A 43 -1.54 0.54 -6.63
N GLN A 44 -2.09 1.54 -7.31
CA GLN A 44 -1.32 2.55 -8.02
C GLN A 44 -0.94 3.75 -7.13
N ILE A 45 -1.70 3.96 -6.06
CA ILE A 45 -1.60 5.12 -5.18
C ILE A 45 -0.72 4.84 -3.97
N PHE A 46 -0.84 3.66 -3.37
CA PHE A 46 -0.14 3.31 -2.15
C PHE A 46 0.86 2.19 -2.38
N SER A 47 1.91 2.19 -1.57
CA SER A 47 2.84 1.06 -1.46
C SER A 47 2.50 0.21 -0.24
N ALA A 48 2.95 -1.03 -0.27
CA ALA A 48 2.88 -1.99 0.81
C ALA A 48 4.31 -2.42 1.22
N LEU A 49 4.44 -3.29 2.22
CA LEU A 49 5.78 -3.82 2.55
C LEU A 49 6.34 -4.66 1.40
N THR A 50 5.48 -5.43 0.76
CA THR A 50 5.81 -6.33 -0.36
C THR A 50 4.81 -6.10 -1.48
N ARG A 51 5.10 -6.62 -2.66
CA ARG A 51 4.18 -6.61 -3.80
C ARG A 51 3.97 -8.03 -4.32
N VAL A 52 2.74 -8.39 -4.66
CA VAL A 52 2.47 -9.63 -5.40
C VAL A 52 2.40 -9.30 -6.88
N ASN A 53 3.26 -9.91 -7.68
CA ASN A 53 3.23 -9.79 -9.13
C ASN A 53 1.94 -10.44 -9.66
N GLU A 54 1.13 -9.68 -10.40
CA GLU A 54 -0.17 -10.15 -10.87
C GLU A 54 -0.07 -11.17 -12.01
N GLU A 55 1.06 -11.23 -12.73
CA GLU A 55 1.26 -12.14 -13.87
C GLU A 55 1.65 -13.55 -13.41
N ASN A 56 2.54 -13.66 -12.42
CA ASN A 56 3.08 -14.95 -11.97
C ASN A 56 2.76 -15.29 -10.51
N GLY A 57 2.17 -14.37 -9.73
CA GLY A 57 1.83 -14.57 -8.32
C GLY A 57 3.03 -14.55 -7.37
N GLU A 58 4.23 -14.25 -7.86
CA GLU A 58 5.44 -14.20 -7.07
C GLU A 58 5.49 -12.94 -6.21
N LEU A 59 6.24 -13.05 -5.12
CA LEU A 59 6.44 -11.95 -4.19
C LEU A 59 7.65 -11.12 -4.60
N GLU A 60 7.46 -9.82 -4.66
CA GLU A 60 8.45 -8.82 -5.05
C GLU A 60 8.62 -7.77 -3.96
N ALA A 61 9.76 -7.07 -4.02
CA ALA A 61 10.05 -5.94 -3.16
C ALA A 61 9.15 -4.73 -3.46
N ASP A 62 8.75 -4.02 -2.41
CA ASP A 62 8.12 -2.70 -2.49
C ASP A 62 8.82 -1.77 -1.49
N ILE A 63 8.16 -1.33 -0.41
CA ILE A 63 8.82 -0.57 0.67
C ILE A 63 9.93 -1.41 1.30
N ALA A 64 9.65 -2.69 1.58
CA ALA A 64 10.68 -3.62 2.02
C ALA A 64 11.44 -4.17 0.80
N HIS A 65 12.75 -4.00 0.80
CA HIS A 65 13.62 -4.55 -0.24
C HIS A 65 14.08 -5.98 0.06
N HIS A 66 13.95 -6.42 1.31
CA HIS A 66 14.27 -7.78 1.74
C HIS A 66 13.46 -8.13 3.00
N TRP A 67 13.21 -9.42 3.21
CA TRP A 67 12.58 -9.95 4.42
C TRP A 67 13.00 -11.40 4.64
N GLN A 68 12.93 -11.84 5.89
CA GLN A 68 13.27 -13.20 6.28
C GLN A 68 12.42 -13.66 7.46
N GLN A 69 12.11 -14.95 7.46
CA GLN A 69 11.48 -15.63 8.58
C GLN A 69 12.56 -16.05 9.57
N LEU A 70 12.60 -15.44 10.75
CA LEU A 70 13.57 -15.76 11.80
C LEU A 70 13.11 -16.99 12.60
N THR A 71 11.81 -17.06 12.88
CA THR A 71 11.13 -18.22 13.46
C THR A 71 9.75 -18.36 12.81
N PRO A 72 9.01 -19.46 13.03
CA PRO A 72 7.66 -19.61 12.51
C PRO A 72 6.72 -18.43 12.83
N THR A 73 6.97 -17.73 13.94
CA THR A 73 6.17 -16.61 14.45
C THR A 73 6.90 -15.26 14.46
N HIS A 74 8.09 -15.16 13.86
CA HIS A 74 8.88 -13.92 13.86
C HIS A 74 9.44 -13.65 12.47
N TRP A 75 9.02 -12.52 11.89
CA TRP A 75 9.49 -12.02 10.62
C TRP A 75 10.27 -10.72 10.79
N ARG A 76 11.32 -10.56 10.01
CA ARG A 76 12.08 -9.31 9.88
C ARG A 76 12.01 -8.78 8.46
N PHE A 77 11.70 -7.50 8.32
CA PHE A 77 11.65 -6.76 7.06
C PHE A 77 12.69 -5.63 7.07
N PHE A 78 13.34 -5.41 5.94
CA PHE A 78 14.32 -4.35 5.72
C PHE A 78 13.77 -3.35 4.72
N LEU A 79 13.60 -2.11 5.16
CA LEU A 79 12.88 -1.06 4.45
C LEU A 79 13.85 -0.12 3.74
N ARG A 80 13.41 0.44 2.59
CA ARG A 80 14.18 1.46 1.88
C ARG A 80 14.03 2.82 2.58
N PRO A 81 15.13 3.56 2.83
CA PRO A 81 15.05 4.95 3.28
C PRO A 81 14.64 5.88 2.12
N GLY A 82 14.26 7.13 2.44
CA GLY A 82 14.05 8.17 1.43
C GLY A 82 12.77 8.04 0.60
N ILE A 83 11.82 7.20 1.03
CA ILE A 83 10.50 7.12 0.39
C ILE A 83 9.70 8.35 0.80
N HIS A 84 9.06 9.01 -0.17
CA HIS A 84 8.23 10.19 0.09
C HIS A 84 6.78 9.89 -0.25
N PHE A 85 5.88 10.42 0.57
CA PHE A 85 4.47 10.50 0.24
C PHE A 85 4.23 11.57 -0.84
N HIS A 86 3.11 11.49 -1.56
CA HIS A 86 2.77 12.43 -2.64
C HIS A 86 2.74 13.91 -2.21
N HIS A 87 2.49 14.20 -0.94
CA HIS A 87 2.51 15.56 -0.37
C HIS A 87 3.91 16.05 0.07
N GLY A 88 4.96 15.25 -0.14
CA GLY A 88 6.35 15.65 0.09
C GLY A 88 6.94 15.29 1.47
N ARG A 89 6.15 14.88 2.47
CA ARG A 89 6.69 14.32 3.72
C ARG A 89 7.39 12.98 3.45
N GLU A 90 8.55 12.78 4.06
CA GLU A 90 9.23 11.48 4.06
C GLU A 90 8.42 10.45 4.87
N LEU A 91 8.39 9.21 4.39
CA LEU A 91 7.81 8.08 5.10
C LEU A 91 8.69 7.72 6.29
N GLU A 92 8.08 7.66 7.47
CA GLU A 92 8.74 7.27 8.69
C GLU A 92 8.31 5.86 9.12
N MET A 93 9.12 5.23 9.99
CA MET A 93 8.79 3.91 10.54
C MET A 93 7.43 3.92 11.29
N ALA A 94 7.07 5.05 11.90
CA ALA A 94 5.78 5.21 12.58
C ALA A 94 4.58 5.06 11.63
N ASP A 95 4.67 5.54 10.38
CA ASP A 95 3.63 5.39 9.37
C ASP A 95 3.38 3.92 9.01
N VAL A 96 4.48 3.17 8.88
CA VAL A 96 4.45 1.74 8.59
C VAL A 96 3.81 0.97 9.74
N ILE A 97 4.29 1.18 10.96
CA ILE A 97 3.78 0.51 12.16
C ILE A 97 2.29 0.81 12.35
N ALA A 98 1.89 2.09 12.28
CA ALA A 98 0.50 2.50 12.43
C ALA A 98 -0.41 1.87 11.35
N SER A 99 0.09 1.75 10.12
CA SER A 99 -0.68 1.17 9.01
C SER A 99 -0.88 -0.34 9.15
N LEU A 100 0.14 -1.06 9.60
CA LEU A 100 0.02 -2.49 9.86
C LEU A 100 -0.84 -2.77 11.09
N GLN A 101 -0.71 -1.98 12.16
CA GLN A 101 -1.61 -2.04 13.31
C GLN A 101 -3.07 -1.79 12.92
N ARG A 102 -3.32 -0.83 12.01
CA ARG A 102 -4.66 -0.60 11.45
C ARG A 102 -5.21 -1.86 10.75
N SER A 103 -4.39 -2.57 9.97
CA SER A 103 -4.83 -3.80 9.30
C SER A 103 -5.22 -4.92 10.27
N ASN A 104 -4.65 -4.93 11.49
CA ASN A 104 -4.91 -5.93 12.54
C ASN A 104 -6.39 -6.00 12.97
N ALA A 105 -7.17 -4.94 12.72
CA ALA A 105 -8.63 -4.95 12.91
C ALA A 105 -9.37 -5.94 12.00
N LEU A 106 -8.72 -6.43 10.93
CA LEU A 106 -9.29 -7.39 9.99
C LEU A 106 -8.90 -8.83 10.36
N PRO A 107 -9.82 -9.81 10.21
CA PRO A 107 -9.58 -11.19 10.66
C PRO A 107 -8.29 -11.83 10.15
N LEU A 108 -7.91 -11.59 8.89
CA LEU A 108 -6.69 -12.17 8.30
C LEU A 108 -5.40 -11.68 8.99
N TYR A 109 -5.41 -10.49 9.57
CA TYR A 109 -4.24 -9.86 10.20
C TYR A 109 -4.26 -9.99 11.72
N SER A 110 -5.37 -10.44 12.31
CA SER A 110 -5.62 -10.54 13.77
C SER A 110 -4.58 -11.35 14.56
N HIS A 111 -3.77 -12.14 13.86
CA HIS A 111 -2.70 -12.95 14.44
C HIS A 111 -1.37 -12.19 14.57
N ILE A 112 -1.27 -10.95 14.06
CA ILE A 112 -0.14 -10.06 14.32
C ILE A 112 -0.22 -9.60 15.78
N GLU A 113 0.76 -10.01 16.58
CA GLU A 113 0.79 -9.73 18.01
C GLU A 113 1.47 -8.39 18.30
N ARG A 114 2.66 -8.20 17.72
CA ARG A 114 3.53 -7.08 18.05
C ARG A 114 4.34 -6.68 16.83
N ILE A 115 4.46 -5.38 16.64
CA ILE A 115 5.25 -4.78 15.56
C ILE A 115 6.21 -3.79 16.22
N GLU A 116 7.50 -3.94 15.95
CA GLU A 116 8.53 -3.07 16.52
C GLU A 116 9.64 -2.81 15.51
N SER A 117 10.45 -1.78 15.77
CA SER A 117 11.61 -1.45 14.97
C SER A 117 12.86 -1.50 15.85
N PRO A 118 13.63 -2.60 15.83
CA PRO A 118 14.80 -2.73 16.70
C PRO A 118 15.92 -1.75 16.34
N THR A 119 16.00 -1.36 15.07
CA THR A 119 16.96 -0.41 14.51
C THR A 119 16.34 0.34 13.33
N ALA A 120 16.96 1.44 12.92
CA ALA A 120 16.51 2.22 11.77
C ALA A 120 16.29 1.32 10.53
N TRP A 121 15.15 1.51 9.87
CA TRP A 121 14.75 0.80 8.65
C TRP A 121 14.69 -0.72 8.75
N THR A 122 14.65 -1.26 9.98
CA THR A 122 14.39 -2.67 10.26
C THR A 122 13.09 -2.78 11.02
N LEU A 123 12.20 -3.65 10.56
CA LEU A 123 10.88 -3.88 11.14
C LEU A 123 10.76 -5.36 11.53
N ASP A 124 10.43 -5.62 12.79
CA ASP A 124 10.15 -6.94 13.31
C ASP A 124 8.64 -7.10 13.56
N ILE A 125 8.08 -8.19 13.06
CA ILE A 125 6.68 -8.57 13.24
C ILE A 125 6.63 -9.91 13.96
N HIS A 126 6.01 -9.92 15.12
CA HIS A 126 5.76 -11.09 15.95
C HIS A 126 4.31 -11.53 15.82
N LEU A 127 4.10 -12.84 15.68
CA LEU A 127 2.81 -13.45 15.41
C LEU A 127 2.39 -14.38 16.56
N ARG A 128 1.09 -14.45 16.84
CA ARG A 128 0.51 -15.38 17.82
C ARG A 128 0.50 -16.84 17.36
N GLN A 129 0.56 -17.05 16.05
CA GLN A 129 0.57 -18.38 15.42
C GLN A 129 1.48 -18.35 14.18
N PRO A 130 2.05 -19.49 13.77
CA PRO A 130 2.89 -19.55 12.59
C PRO A 130 2.14 -19.10 11.32
N ASP A 131 2.75 -18.18 10.56
CA ASP A 131 2.27 -17.83 9.23
C ASP A 131 3.46 -17.63 8.27
N ARG A 132 3.61 -18.57 7.33
CA ARG A 132 4.62 -18.49 6.27
C ARG A 132 4.20 -17.58 5.10
N TRP A 133 2.92 -17.25 5.02
CA TRP A 133 2.32 -16.44 3.96
C TRP A 133 2.20 -14.96 4.35
N LEU A 134 2.61 -14.59 5.56
CA LEU A 134 2.59 -13.22 6.04
C LEU A 134 3.14 -12.22 5.00
N PRO A 135 4.28 -12.48 4.31
CA PRO A 135 4.76 -11.54 3.30
C PRO A 135 3.78 -11.33 2.14
N TRP A 136 2.99 -12.32 1.71
CA TRP A 136 1.94 -12.13 0.69
C TRP A 136 0.76 -11.32 1.22
N LEU A 137 0.39 -11.57 2.48
CA LEU A 137 -0.70 -10.86 3.15
C LEU A 137 -0.37 -9.37 3.32
N LEU A 138 0.89 -9.06 3.63
CA LEU A 138 1.41 -7.69 3.78
C LEU A 138 1.57 -6.94 2.47
N GLY A 139 1.39 -7.60 1.31
CA GLY A 139 1.33 -6.98 -0.01
C GLY A 139 -0.09 -6.69 -0.50
N GLN A 140 -1.11 -7.02 0.30
CA GLN A 140 -2.51 -6.75 -0.06
C GLN A 140 -2.95 -5.35 0.34
N VAL A 141 -3.97 -4.85 -0.35
CA VAL A 141 -4.48 -3.49 -0.16
C VAL A 141 -4.75 -3.12 1.30
N PRO A 142 -5.34 -3.98 2.16
CA PRO A 142 -5.57 -3.61 3.55
C PRO A 142 -4.31 -3.25 4.36
N ALA A 143 -3.14 -3.80 3.98
CA ALA A 143 -1.85 -3.58 4.62
C ALA A 143 -1.05 -2.40 4.06
N MET A 144 -1.58 -1.69 3.06
CA MET A 144 -0.88 -0.56 2.44
C MET A 144 -0.58 0.57 3.44
N VAL A 145 0.56 1.21 3.25
CA VAL A 145 1.06 2.24 4.15
C VAL A 145 0.37 3.57 3.86
N LEU A 146 -0.18 4.18 4.91
CA LEU A 146 -0.79 5.51 4.93
C LEU A 146 0.06 6.45 5.78
N PRO A 147 0.03 7.77 5.52
CA PRO A 147 0.56 8.74 6.47
C PRO A 147 -0.21 8.64 7.78
N GLN A 148 0.48 8.64 8.93
CA GLN A 148 -0.14 8.45 10.26
C GLN A 148 -1.27 9.46 10.54
N GLU A 149 -1.16 10.67 10.00
CA GLU A 149 -2.11 11.77 10.11
C GLU A 149 -3.34 11.67 9.18
N TRP A 150 -3.48 10.59 8.39
CA TRP A 150 -4.51 10.42 7.36
C TRP A 150 -5.94 10.71 7.84
N GLN A 151 -6.26 10.43 9.11
CA GLN A 151 -7.60 10.64 9.69
C GLN A 151 -7.98 12.12 9.77
N THR A 152 -7.00 13.01 9.85
CA THR A 152 -7.19 14.46 9.95
C THR A 152 -7.08 15.15 8.58
N MET A 153 -6.69 14.42 7.54
CA MET A 153 -6.57 14.94 6.19
C MET A 153 -7.95 15.07 5.54
N ASN A 154 -8.19 16.22 4.91
CA ASN A 154 -9.45 16.51 4.23
C ASN A 154 -9.69 15.55 3.05
N HIS A 155 -10.89 14.97 2.99
CA HIS A 155 -11.33 14.13 1.87
C HIS A 155 -10.41 12.95 1.55
N PHE A 156 -9.68 12.40 2.53
CA PHE A 156 -8.66 11.37 2.30
C PHE A 156 -9.18 10.15 1.52
N SER A 157 -10.43 9.73 1.73
CA SER A 157 -11.02 8.61 0.99
C SER A 157 -11.16 8.87 -0.52
N SER A 158 -11.38 10.11 -0.94
CA SER A 158 -11.53 10.46 -2.37
C SER A 158 -10.27 11.10 -2.97
N MET A 159 -9.42 11.71 -2.16
CA MET A 159 -8.15 12.32 -2.54
C MET A 159 -7.04 11.84 -1.60
N PRO A 160 -6.71 10.54 -1.63
CA PRO A 160 -5.71 9.98 -0.74
C PRO A 160 -4.29 10.47 -1.08
N VAL A 161 -3.44 10.44 -0.06
CA VAL A 161 -1.99 10.60 -0.17
C VAL A 161 -1.34 9.24 0.08
N GLY A 162 -0.54 8.76 -0.87
CA GLY A 162 0.22 7.52 -0.75
C GLY A 162 1.68 7.70 -1.18
N THR A 163 2.37 6.59 -1.37
CA THR A 163 3.79 6.51 -1.79
C THR A 163 3.96 5.82 -3.15
N GLY A 164 2.85 5.43 -3.78
CA GLY A 164 2.84 4.73 -5.06
C GLY A 164 3.16 5.63 -6.25
N PRO A 165 3.26 5.05 -7.46
CA PRO A 165 3.67 5.79 -8.66
C PRO A 165 2.68 6.86 -9.14
N TYR A 166 1.40 6.79 -8.73
CA TYR A 166 0.37 7.73 -9.16
C TYR A 166 -0.30 8.41 -7.98
N ALA A 167 -0.57 9.71 -8.12
CA ALA A 167 -1.34 10.49 -7.16
C ALA A 167 -2.69 10.91 -7.75
N VAL A 168 -3.70 11.12 -6.90
CA VAL A 168 -4.96 11.74 -7.31
C VAL A 168 -4.75 13.24 -7.41
N VAL A 169 -5.13 13.82 -8.56
CA VAL A 169 -5.07 15.27 -8.81
C VAL A 169 -6.48 15.80 -9.07
N ALA A 170 -6.72 17.04 -8.65
CA ALA A 170 -7.97 17.76 -8.89
C ALA A 170 -8.07 18.30 -10.33
#